data_AF-A0AAU8DT45-F1
#
_entry.id   AF-A0AAU8DT45-F1
#
_cell.length_a   1.000
_cell.length_b   1.000
_cell.length_c   1.000
_cell.angle_alpha   90.00
_cell.angle_beta   90.00
_cell.angle_gamma   90.00
#
_symmetry.space_group_name_H-M   'P 1'
#
loop_
_entity.id
_entity.type
_entity.pdbx_description
1 polymer ?
#
loop_
_entity_poly.entity_id
_entity_poly.type
_entity_poly.pdbx_seq_one_letter_code
_entity_poly.pdbx_strand_id
1 'polypeptide(L)'
;MRTTSAVTGVVTAALLILTGCGSDTTGAVTPTAAQTSATTSSAAMAPSQQESADASATSSQDSSPTTVGSGSTTAQGTEAGGADEQSVAWFDTLCSGLGPVKDLGSISSEVDRSDPIGSLQKLAPKFAAAGTSVTQVAKKLSALPGPTFAGGKAYAAKVTRTLATVGPKLTAFAKTLPDLDPDDPASRNTLTDFARTLQDAAQPLIDLGSLPAEAQAAPSAAPACQALGG
;
A
#
# COMPACT_ATOMS: atom_id res chain seq x y z
N MET A 1 31.04 30.50 8.94
CA MET A 1 29.60 30.30 9.16
C MET A 1 29.10 29.33 8.09
N ARG A 2 28.89 28.06 8.43
CA ARG A 2 28.38 27.02 7.52
C ARG A 2 26.98 26.63 7.99
N THR A 3 25.98 26.93 7.18
CA THR A 3 24.58 26.59 7.37
C THR A 3 24.35 25.14 6.92
N THR A 4 24.49 24.20 7.86
CA THR A 4 24.30 22.75 7.63
C THR A 4 23.11 22.25 8.45
N SER A 5 21.88 22.67 8.12
CA SER A 5 20.70 22.32 8.95
C SER A 5 19.39 22.05 8.20
N ALA A 6 19.36 21.99 6.85
CA ALA A 6 18.10 21.90 6.11
C ALA A 6 17.71 20.50 5.61
N VAL A 7 18.61 19.50 5.61
CA VAL A 7 18.34 18.20 4.95
C VAL A 7 17.67 17.18 5.90
N THR A 8 17.66 17.44 7.21
CA THR A 8 17.15 16.52 8.24
C THR A 8 15.61 16.40 8.28
N GLY A 9 14.86 17.26 7.57
CA GLY A 9 13.41 17.36 7.74
C GLY A 9 12.56 16.39 6.89
N VAL A 10 13.03 15.98 5.71
CA VAL A 10 12.14 15.35 4.71
C VAL A 10 12.00 13.83 4.92
N VAL A 11 13.02 13.16 5.46
CA VAL A 11 13.02 11.69 5.63
C VAL A 11 12.20 11.25 6.85
N THR A 12 12.08 12.09 7.88
CA THR A 12 11.41 11.74 9.15
C THR A 12 9.88 11.74 9.05
N ALA A 13 9.29 12.46 8.09
CA ALA A 13 7.83 12.59 7.97
C ALA A 13 7.15 11.34 7.40
N ALA A 14 7.84 10.55 6.56
CA ALA A 14 7.27 9.32 5.98
C ALA A 14 7.24 8.13 6.95
N LEU A 15 8.11 8.13 7.97
CA LEU A 15 8.21 7.06 8.96
C LEU A 15 7.17 7.13 10.09
N LEU A 16 6.55 8.30 10.31
CA LEU A 16 5.54 8.51 11.37
C LEU A 16 4.17 7.88 11.06
N ILE A 17 3.93 7.43 9.82
CA ILE A 17 2.61 6.93 9.41
C ILE A 17 2.47 5.41 9.65
N LEU A 18 3.58 4.66 9.74
CA LEU A 18 3.53 3.21 10.01
C LEU A 18 3.40 2.85 11.50
N THR A 19 3.62 3.79 12.42
CA THR A 19 3.41 3.59 13.87
C THR A 19 1.93 3.66 14.30
N GLY A 20 0.99 3.79 13.37
CA GLY A 20 -0.45 3.87 13.66
C GLY A 20 -1.16 2.54 13.85
N CYS A 21 -0.51 1.40 13.61
CA CYS A 21 -1.11 0.08 13.79
C CYS A 21 -0.68 -0.54 15.13
N GLY A 22 -1.30 -0.07 16.21
CA GLY A 22 -1.31 -0.77 17.49
C GLY A 22 -0.31 -0.28 18.54
N SER A 23 -0.74 0.66 19.39
CA SER A 23 -0.50 0.67 20.85
C SER A 23 -1.12 1.94 21.44
N ASP A 24 -2.05 1.77 22.38
CA ASP A 24 -2.53 2.80 23.27
C ASP A 24 -1.36 3.62 23.86
N THR A 25 -1.21 4.87 23.44
CA THR A 25 -0.40 5.85 24.15
C THR A 25 -1.09 7.19 24.06
N THR A 26 -1.78 7.51 25.15
CA THR A 26 -2.39 8.80 25.47
C THR A 26 -1.32 9.89 25.49
N GLY A 27 -1.16 10.59 24.38
CA GLY A 27 -0.33 11.79 24.26
C GLY A 27 -1.10 12.86 23.49
N ALA A 28 -1.83 13.71 24.20
CA ALA A 28 -2.58 14.81 23.62
C ALA A 28 -1.62 15.81 22.97
N VAL A 29 -1.66 15.91 21.64
CA VAL A 29 -1.04 17.00 20.90
C VAL A 29 -2.16 17.91 20.42
N THR A 30 -2.25 19.09 21.03
CA THR A 30 -3.19 20.16 20.68
C THR A 30 -2.82 20.75 19.32
N PRO A 31 -3.66 20.65 18.27
CA PRO A 31 -3.43 21.40 17.05
C PRO A 31 -3.88 22.85 17.24
N THR A 32 -2.94 23.79 17.06
CA THR A 32 -3.24 25.22 16.89
C THR A 32 -3.87 25.43 15.52
N ALA A 33 -5.15 25.82 15.51
CA ALA A 33 -5.87 26.16 14.29
C ALA A 33 -5.42 27.52 13.75
N ALA A 34 -4.83 27.54 12.55
CA ALA A 34 -4.67 28.75 11.75
C ALA A 34 -5.75 28.76 10.67
N GLN A 35 -6.68 29.70 10.79
CA GLN A 35 -7.67 30.03 9.77
C GLN A 35 -6.97 30.72 8.58
N THR A 36 -7.31 30.33 7.36
CA THR A 36 -7.16 31.21 6.19
C THR A 36 -8.29 30.93 5.22
N SER A 37 -9.13 31.93 5.03
CA SER A 37 -10.21 31.96 4.04
C SER A 37 -9.66 32.35 2.67
N ALA A 38 -10.15 31.72 1.60
CA ALA A 38 -10.25 32.32 0.27
C ALA A 38 -11.34 31.62 -0.57
N THR A 39 -11.95 32.42 -1.44
CA THR A 39 -13.33 32.34 -1.93
C THR A 39 -13.39 31.92 -3.41
N THR A 40 -14.45 31.18 -3.77
CA THR A 40 -15.20 31.12 -5.07
C THR A 40 -14.49 31.07 -6.43
N SER A 41 -14.89 30.10 -7.27
CA SER A 41 -15.77 30.36 -8.44
C SER A 41 -16.21 29.07 -9.17
N SER A 42 -17.47 29.10 -9.62
CA SER A 42 -18.20 28.07 -10.36
C SER A 42 -17.76 27.97 -11.83
N ALA A 43 -17.83 26.76 -12.39
CA ALA A 43 -18.17 26.56 -13.80
C ALA A 43 -18.90 25.22 -13.97
N ALA A 44 -20.12 25.30 -14.49
CA ALA A 44 -20.96 24.18 -14.88
C ALA A 44 -20.61 23.73 -16.31
N MET A 45 -20.57 22.41 -16.56
CA MET A 45 -20.73 21.84 -17.91
C MET A 45 -21.54 20.54 -17.86
N ALA A 46 -22.33 20.37 -18.91
CA ALA A 46 -23.52 19.54 -19.06
C ALA A 46 -23.22 18.05 -19.38
N PRO A 47 -24.23 17.15 -19.38
CA PRO A 47 -24.05 15.71 -19.52
C PRO A 47 -24.03 15.26 -20.99
N SER A 48 -23.37 14.15 -21.27
CA SER A 48 -23.47 13.43 -22.56
C SER A 48 -23.86 11.98 -22.31
N GLN A 49 -25.06 11.62 -22.78
CA GLN A 49 -25.53 10.26 -23.01
C GLN A 49 -24.88 9.74 -24.31
N GLN A 50 -24.52 8.46 -24.40
CA GLN A 50 -24.93 7.59 -25.51
C GLN A 50 -24.52 6.11 -25.35
N GLU A 51 -25.56 5.28 -25.48
CA GLU A 51 -25.68 3.98 -26.19
C GLU A 51 -24.67 2.83 -26.01
N SER A 52 -25.18 1.79 -25.33
CA SER A 52 -25.43 0.43 -25.82
C SER A 52 -24.63 -0.13 -27.02
N ALA A 53 -23.96 -1.25 -26.78
CA ALA A 53 -23.79 -2.31 -27.77
C ALA A 53 -23.86 -3.69 -27.09
N ASP A 54 -24.86 -4.45 -27.54
CA ASP A 54 -25.12 -5.86 -27.30
C ASP A 54 -24.10 -6.71 -28.06
N ALA A 55 -23.53 -7.73 -27.41
CA ALA A 55 -22.86 -8.83 -28.12
C ALA A 55 -23.01 -10.12 -27.31
N SER A 56 -24.01 -10.88 -27.74
CA SER A 56 -24.22 -12.29 -27.41
C SER A 56 -23.06 -13.16 -27.91
N ALA A 57 -22.56 -14.07 -27.07
CA ALA A 57 -21.82 -15.24 -27.50
C ALA A 57 -22.15 -16.44 -26.60
N THR A 58 -23.12 -17.22 -27.06
CA THR A 58 -23.41 -18.59 -26.64
C THR A 58 -22.27 -19.51 -27.06
N SER A 59 -21.81 -20.39 -26.18
CA SER A 59 -21.35 -21.74 -26.55
C SER A 59 -21.32 -22.66 -25.35
N SER A 60 -22.16 -23.68 -25.45
CA SER A 60 -22.27 -24.85 -24.59
C SER A 60 -20.99 -25.68 -24.65
N GLN A 61 -20.57 -26.24 -23.51
CA GLN A 61 -19.91 -27.54 -23.51
C GLN A 61 -20.26 -28.30 -22.24
N ASP A 62 -20.58 -29.56 -22.50
CA ASP A 62 -21.30 -30.54 -21.73
C ASP A 62 -20.34 -31.67 -21.32
N SER A 63 -20.76 -32.46 -20.33
CA SER A 63 -20.25 -33.80 -19.96
C SER A 63 -18.93 -33.89 -19.16
N SER A 64 -19.04 -34.02 -17.82
CA SER A 64 -19.22 -35.34 -17.18
C SER A 64 -19.00 -35.28 -15.66
N PRO A 65 -19.85 -35.96 -14.85
CA PRO A 65 -19.74 -36.00 -13.40
C PRO A 65 -18.82 -37.15 -12.96
N THR A 66 -17.80 -36.84 -12.15
CA THR A 66 -16.94 -37.85 -11.55
C THR A 66 -16.94 -37.72 -10.03
N THR A 67 -17.59 -38.71 -9.42
CA THR A 67 -17.24 -39.36 -8.15
C THR A 67 -17.41 -38.57 -6.85
N VAL A 68 -18.55 -38.88 -6.25
CA VAL A 68 -18.84 -38.99 -4.81
C VAL A 68 -17.58 -39.26 -3.98
N GLY A 69 -17.15 -38.23 -3.25
CA GLY A 69 -16.23 -38.34 -2.13
C GLY A 69 -16.91 -37.79 -0.88
N SER A 70 -17.58 -38.66 -0.12
CA SER A 70 -18.02 -38.37 1.24
C SER A 70 -16.80 -38.11 2.12
N GLY A 71 -16.36 -36.86 2.16
CA GLY A 71 -15.50 -36.33 3.20
C GLY A 71 -16.33 -35.34 3.99
N SER A 72 -16.61 -35.67 5.25
CA SER A 72 -17.36 -34.85 6.20
C SER A 72 -17.16 -33.35 5.97
N THR A 73 -18.21 -32.69 5.47
CA THR A 73 -18.44 -31.29 5.81
C THR A 73 -18.70 -31.27 7.31
N THR A 74 -17.62 -31.21 8.09
CA THR A 74 -17.66 -30.59 9.39
C THR A 74 -18.21 -29.21 9.11
N ALA A 75 -19.49 -29.02 9.41
CA ALA A 75 -20.03 -27.70 9.64
C ALA A 75 -19.12 -27.09 10.71
N GLN A 76 -18.12 -26.33 10.25
CA GLN A 76 -17.37 -25.45 11.12
C GLN A 76 -18.44 -24.60 11.78
N GLY A 77 -18.62 -24.86 13.07
CA GLY A 77 -19.42 -24.05 13.93
C GLY A 77 -19.04 -22.61 13.65
N THR A 78 -20.06 -21.77 13.60
CA THR A 78 -19.93 -20.33 13.68
C THR A 78 -19.23 -20.01 15.00
N GLU A 79 -17.90 -20.13 15.02
CA GLU A 79 -17.06 -19.56 16.04
C GLU A 79 -17.17 -18.06 15.83
N ALA A 80 -17.95 -17.45 16.72
CA ALA A 80 -18.20 -16.03 16.75
C ALA A 80 -16.88 -15.27 16.70
N GLY A 81 -16.61 -14.61 15.57
CA GLY A 81 -15.56 -13.59 15.43
C GLY A 81 -14.26 -14.01 14.73
N GLY A 82 -14.14 -15.24 14.21
CA GLY A 82 -12.98 -15.64 13.41
C GLY A 82 -13.02 -15.05 11.99
N ALA A 83 -11.88 -14.57 11.49
CA ALA A 83 -11.75 -14.21 10.09
C ALA A 83 -11.86 -15.44 9.19
N ASP A 84 -12.58 -15.34 8.07
CA ASP A 84 -12.68 -16.43 7.11
C ASP A 84 -11.32 -16.71 6.43
N GLU A 85 -11.09 -17.97 6.09
CA GLU A 85 -9.82 -18.44 5.51
C GLU A 85 -9.44 -17.70 4.22
N GLN A 86 -10.42 -17.31 3.41
CA GLN A 86 -10.19 -16.55 2.17
C GLN A 86 -9.64 -15.15 2.47
N SER A 87 -10.24 -14.42 3.42
CA SER A 87 -9.73 -13.12 3.86
C SER A 87 -8.33 -13.24 4.45
N VAL A 88 -8.07 -14.26 5.28
CA VAL A 88 -6.74 -14.51 5.86
C VAL A 88 -5.71 -14.77 4.76
N ALA A 89 -6.01 -15.63 3.78
CA ALA A 89 -5.11 -15.91 2.65
C ALA A 89 -4.83 -14.66 1.79
N TRP A 90 -5.84 -13.81 1.60
CA TRP A 90 -5.69 -12.55 0.87
C TRP A 90 -4.76 -11.59 1.62
N PHE A 91 -4.94 -11.40 2.93
CA PHE A 91 -4.07 -10.54 3.74
C PHE A 91 -2.68 -11.12 3.92
N ASP A 92 -2.53 -12.43 4.06
CA ASP A 92 -1.23 -13.09 4.13
C ASP A 92 -0.42 -12.86 2.84
N THR A 93 -1.07 -12.98 1.68
CA THR A 93 -0.46 -12.65 0.38
C THR A 93 -0.04 -11.19 0.29
N LEU A 94 -0.89 -10.27 0.76
CA LEU A 94 -0.59 -8.83 0.81
C LEU A 94 0.66 -8.58 1.67
N CYS A 95 0.64 -9.05 2.92
CA CYS A 95 1.71 -8.81 3.88
C CYS A 95 3.03 -9.50 3.49
N SER A 96 2.97 -10.73 2.98
CA SER A 96 4.17 -11.49 2.58
C SER A 96 5.02 -10.73 1.56
N GLY A 97 4.39 -10.12 0.55
CA GLY A 97 5.17 -9.38 -0.44
C GLY A 97 5.39 -7.89 -0.13
N LEU A 98 4.89 -7.41 1.02
CA LEU A 98 5.32 -6.12 1.59
C LEU A 98 6.60 -6.24 2.44
N GLY A 99 7.13 -7.45 2.66
CA GLY A 99 8.42 -7.66 3.37
C GLY A 99 9.54 -6.72 2.91
N PRO A 100 9.86 -6.63 1.60
CA PRO A 100 10.89 -5.72 1.10
C PRO A 100 10.60 -4.23 1.32
N VAL A 101 9.34 -3.85 1.55
CA VAL A 101 8.96 -2.47 1.89
C VAL A 101 9.26 -2.17 3.36
N LYS A 102 9.13 -3.16 4.26
CA LYS A 102 9.58 -3.02 5.66
C LYS A 102 11.09 -2.76 5.73
N ASP A 103 11.87 -3.44 4.90
CA ASP A 103 13.32 -3.19 4.80
C ASP A 103 13.63 -1.75 4.36
N LEU A 104 12.72 -1.10 3.60
CA LEU A 104 12.87 0.31 3.26
C LEU A 104 12.67 1.23 4.48
N GLY A 105 11.87 0.85 5.47
CA GLY A 105 11.70 1.65 6.70
C GLY A 105 12.99 1.74 7.52
N SER A 106 13.76 0.65 7.52
CA SER A 106 15.05 0.55 8.22
C SER A 106 16.18 1.36 7.55
N ILE A 107 15.97 1.85 6.32
CA ILE A 107 16.95 2.65 5.57
C ILE A 107 17.40 3.88 6.35
N SER A 108 16.50 4.49 7.14
CA SER A 108 16.84 5.69 7.92
C SER A 108 18.05 5.48 8.85
N SER A 109 18.30 4.25 9.28
CA SER A 109 19.46 3.85 10.09
C SER A 109 20.72 3.55 9.26
N GLU A 110 20.57 3.28 7.96
CA GLU A 110 21.66 2.93 7.04
C GLU A 110 22.20 4.11 6.23
N VAL A 111 21.48 5.24 6.21
CA VAL A 111 21.94 6.46 5.54
C VAL A 111 23.08 7.07 6.35
N ASP A 112 24.31 6.94 5.83
CA ASP A 112 25.47 7.63 6.35
C ASP A 112 25.43 9.09 5.90
N ARG A 113 25.32 9.99 6.88
CA ARG A 113 25.31 11.45 6.62
C ARG A 113 26.65 11.97 6.11
N SER A 114 27.73 11.22 6.32
CA SER A 114 29.07 11.56 5.84
C SER A 114 29.26 11.17 4.37
N ASP A 115 28.46 10.22 3.87
CA ASP A 115 28.47 9.74 2.49
C ASP A 115 27.04 9.55 1.95
N PRO A 116 26.33 10.66 1.64
CA PRO A 116 24.97 10.60 1.14
C PRO A 116 24.87 9.97 -0.26
N ILE A 117 25.88 10.16 -1.11
CA ILE A 117 25.95 9.56 -2.46
C ILE A 117 26.05 8.03 -2.34
N GLY A 118 27.02 7.53 -1.56
CA GLY A 118 27.19 6.08 -1.39
C GLY A 118 25.98 5.44 -0.69
N SER A 119 25.30 6.19 0.18
CA SER A 119 24.02 5.77 0.76
C SER A 119 22.95 5.61 -0.33
N LEU A 120 22.71 6.62 -1.17
CA LEU A 120 21.71 6.56 -2.26
C LEU A 120 21.95 5.39 -3.22
N GLN A 121 23.21 5.09 -3.56
CA GLN A 121 23.55 3.95 -4.41
C GLN A 121 23.19 2.60 -3.76
N LYS A 122 23.33 2.47 -2.44
CA LYS A 122 22.90 1.28 -1.69
C LYS A 122 21.37 1.17 -1.59
N LEU A 123 20.65 2.29 -1.71
CA LEU A 123 19.19 2.30 -1.67
C LEU A 123 18.56 1.89 -3.00
N ALA A 124 19.17 2.25 -4.14
CA ALA A 124 18.68 1.91 -5.47
C ALA A 124 18.24 0.43 -5.61
N PRO A 125 19.07 -0.59 -5.27
CA PRO A 125 18.64 -1.98 -5.36
C PRO A 125 17.49 -2.33 -4.41
N LYS A 126 17.40 -1.71 -3.23
CA LYS A 126 16.30 -1.93 -2.28
C LYS A 126 14.98 -1.38 -2.82
N PHE A 127 14.98 -0.17 -3.38
CA PHE A 127 13.80 0.40 -4.04
C PHE A 127 13.38 -0.41 -5.26
N ALA A 128 14.33 -0.93 -6.05
CA ALA A 128 14.03 -1.79 -7.20
C ALA A 128 13.38 -3.10 -6.76
N ALA A 129 13.92 -3.74 -5.71
CA ALA A 129 13.38 -4.96 -5.12
C ALA A 129 11.99 -4.74 -4.54
N ALA A 130 11.79 -3.67 -3.77
CA ALA A 130 10.50 -3.29 -3.23
C ALA A 130 9.46 -3.02 -4.33
N GLY A 131 9.82 -2.25 -5.36
CA GLY A 131 8.91 -1.98 -6.49
C GLY A 131 8.52 -3.25 -7.26
N THR A 132 9.46 -4.17 -7.45
CA THR A 132 9.21 -5.47 -8.07
C THR A 132 8.28 -6.32 -7.20
N SER A 133 8.56 -6.41 -5.90
CA SER A 133 7.74 -7.17 -4.94
C SER A 133 6.32 -6.64 -4.89
N VAL A 134 6.14 -5.31 -4.75
CA VAL A 134 4.84 -4.65 -4.74
C VAL A 134 4.06 -4.92 -6.03
N THR A 135 4.72 -4.88 -7.19
CA THR A 135 4.09 -5.21 -8.49
C THR A 135 3.65 -6.67 -8.54
N GLN A 136 4.48 -7.59 -8.04
CA GLN A 136 4.14 -9.02 -7.98
C GLN A 136 2.98 -9.29 -7.03
N VAL A 137 2.93 -8.63 -5.87
CA VAL A 137 1.81 -8.71 -4.93
C VAL A 137 0.54 -8.23 -5.59
N ALA A 138 0.56 -7.07 -6.27
CA ALA A 138 -0.60 -6.56 -6.98
C ALA A 138 -1.15 -7.60 -7.97
N LYS A 139 -0.27 -8.25 -8.73
CA LYS A 139 -0.65 -9.31 -9.67
C LYS A 139 -1.24 -10.53 -8.94
N LYS A 140 -0.63 -11.00 -7.86
CA LYS A 140 -1.14 -12.13 -7.06
C LYS A 140 -2.51 -11.81 -6.43
N LEU A 141 -2.65 -10.64 -5.81
CA LEU A 141 -3.91 -10.19 -5.21
C LEU A 141 -5.02 -10.00 -6.24
N SER A 142 -4.69 -9.60 -7.48
CA SER A 142 -5.67 -9.50 -8.56
C SER A 142 -6.24 -10.85 -9.00
N ALA A 143 -5.52 -11.94 -8.75
CA ALA A 143 -5.94 -13.29 -9.06
C ALA A 143 -6.68 -13.98 -7.90
N LEU A 144 -6.65 -13.40 -6.70
CA LEU A 144 -7.36 -13.91 -5.54
C LEU A 144 -8.75 -13.27 -5.43
N PRO A 145 -9.77 -14.03 -4.99
CA PRO A 145 -11.03 -13.41 -4.60
C PRO A 145 -10.79 -12.43 -3.44
N GLY A 146 -11.44 -11.27 -3.49
CA GLY A 146 -11.32 -10.28 -2.42
C GLY A 146 -11.86 -10.81 -1.07
N PRO A 147 -11.47 -10.19 0.06
CA PRO A 147 -11.97 -10.54 1.38
C PRO A 147 -13.51 -10.55 1.47
N THR A 148 -14.06 -11.39 2.35
CA THR A 148 -15.53 -11.62 2.43
C THR A 148 -16.27 -10.63 3.32
N PHE A 149 -15.56 -9.83 4.12
CA PHE A 149 -16.17 -8.80 4.97
C PHE A 149 -16.89 -7.71 4.16
N ALA A 150 -17.74 -6.92 4.83
CA ALA A 150 -18.51 -5.85 4.20
C ALA A 150 -17.59 -4.82 3.50
N GLY A 151 -17.71 -4.69 2.17
CA GLY A 151 -16.84 -3.82 1.38
C GLY A 151 -15.47 -4.43 1.00
N GLY A 152 -15.18 -5.67 1.38
CA GLY A 152 -13.90 -6.34 1.15
C GLY A 152 -13.48 -6.42 -0.32
N LYS A 153 -14.42 -6.61 -1.25
CA LYS A 153 -14.11 -6.56 -2.70
C LYS A 153 -13.66 -5.17 -3.16
N ALA A 154 -14.33 -4.11 -2.71
CA ALA A 154 -13.95 -2.73 -3.04
C ALA A 154 -12.60 -2.36 -2.41
N TYR A 155 -12.37 -2.83 -1.18
CA TYR A 155 -11.09 -2.75 -0.48
C TYR A 155 -9.98 -3.39 -1.32
N ALA A 156 -10.14 -4.66 -1.69
CA ALA A 156 -9.15 -5.41 -2.45
C ALA A 156 -8.84 -4.76 -3.80
N ALA A 157 -9.86 -4.29 -4.52
CA ALA A 157 -9.67 -3.58 -5.78
C ALA A 157 -8.86 -2.29 -5.60
N LYS A 158 -9.12 -1.53 -4.53
CA LYS A 158 -8.40 -0.29 -4.21
C LYS A 158 -6.93 -0.57 -3.86
N VAL A 159 -6.68 -1.56 -3.02
CA VAL A 159 -5.31 -1.99 -2.65
C VAL A 159 -4.55 -2.47 -3.87
N THR A 160 -5.12 -3.40 -4.65
CA THR A 160 -4.48 -3.94 -5.85
C THR A 160 -4.16 -2.85 -6.86
N ARG A 161 -5.07 -1.91 -7.12
CA ARG A 161 -4.82 -0.76 -8.00
C ARG A 161 -3.69 0.13 -7.48
N THR A 162 -3.69 0.36 -6.17
CA THR A 162 -2.65 1.17 -5.51
C THR A 162 -1.28 0.53 -5.67
N LEU A 163 -1.15 -0.76 -5.34
CA LEU A 163 0.11 -1.50 -5.47
C LEU A 163 0.56 -1.58 -6.93
N ALA A 164 -0.36 -1.80 -7.88
CA ALA A 164 -0.06 -1.79 -9.32
C ALA A 164 0.48 -0.43 -9.82
N THR A 165 0.17 0.66 -9.10
CA THR A 165 0.68 2.01 -9.40
C THR A 165 2.00 2.29 -8.68
N VAL A 166 2.09 1.93 -7.40
CA VAL A 166 3.26 2.21 -6.55
C VAL A 166 4.47 1.39 -6.98
N GLY A 167 4.28 0.10 -7.28
CA GLY A 167 5.37 -0.81 -7.65
C GLY A 167 6.23 -0.28 -8.80
N PRO A 168 5.64 0.04 -9.97
CA PRO A 168 6.38 0.62 -11.10
C PRO A 168 7.05 1.96 -10.77
N LYS A 169 6.42 2.82 -9.96
CA LYS A 169 7.00 4.10 -9.53
C LYS A 169 8.24 3.91 -8.67
N LEU A 170 8.21 2.97 -7.71
CA LEU A 170 9.38 2.60 -6.91
C LEU A 170 10.52 2.09 -7.81
N THR A 171 10.20 1.20 -8.76
CA THR A 171 11.20 0.65 -9.71
C THR A 171 11.73 1.69 -10.71
N ALA A 172 10.95 2.71 -11.05
CA ALA A 172 11.41 3.83 -11.88
C ALA A 172 12.35 4.74 -11.09
N PHE A 173 11.96 5.13 -9.88
CA PHE A 173 12.79 5.95 -9.00
C PHE A 173 14.10 5.26 -8.60
N ALA A 174 14.06 3.94 -8.40
CA ALA A 174 15.27 3.15 -8.18
C ALA A 174 16.33 3.34 -9.28
N LYS A 175 15.90 3.56 -10.53
CA LYS A 175 16.82 3.81 -11.66
C LYS A 175 17.36 5.24 -11.67
N THR A 176 16.62 6.20 -11.11
CA THR A 176 17.06 7.60 -11.05
C THR A 176 17.98 7.86 -9.86
N LEU A 177 17.87 7.06 -8.79
CA LEU A 177 18.66 7.23 -7.56
C LEU A 177 20.19 7.35 -7.76
N PRO A 178 20.84 6.55 -8.62
CA PRO A 178 22.29 6.65 -8.84
C PRO A 178 22.74 7.97 -9.47
N ASP A 179 21.82 8.68 -10.14
CA ASP A 179 22.10 9.94 -10.84
C ASP A 179 21.79 11.18 -9.97
N LEU A 180 21.23 10.98 -8.77
CA LEU A 180 20.89 12.09 -7.88
C LEU A 180 22.11 12.58 -7.10
N ASP A 181 22.31 13.90 -7.11
CA ASP A 181 23.32 14.58 -6.30
C ASP A 181 22.63 15.27 -5.09
N PRO A 182 22.92 14.89 -3.84
CA PRO A 182 22.29 15.45 -2.65
C PRO A 182 22.58 16.96 -2.44
N ASP A 183 23.66 17.49 -3.03
CA ASP A 183 24.00 18.91 -2.96
C ASP A 183 23.25 19.72 -4.04
N ASP A 184 22.80 19.07 -5.11
CA ASP A 184 22.06 19.70 -6.19
C ASP A 184 20.59 20.02 -5.79
N PRO A 185 20.10 21.26 -5.99
CA PRO A 185 18.71 21.62 -5.70
C PRO A 185 17.68 20.80 -6.49
N ALA A 186 17.94 20.45 -7.75
CA ALA A 186 16.96 19.72 -8.57
C ALA A 186 16.79 18.27 -8.11
N SER A 187 17.89 17.62 -7.71
CA SER A 187 17.89 16.29 -7.10
C SER A 187 17.11 16.27 -5.79
N ARG A 188 17.27 17.30 -4.93
CA ARG A 188 16.48 17.45 -3.69
C ARG A 188 14.98 17.64 -3.96
N ASN A 189 14.63 18.41 -4.99
CA ASN A 189 13.23 18.54 -5.42
C ASN A 189 12.68 17.19 -5.91
N THR A 190 13.46 16.45 -6.69
CA THR A 190 13.09 15.11 -7.18
C THR A 190 12.83 14.13 -6.02
N LEU A 191 13.71 14.09 -5.02
CA LEU A 191 13.49 13.28 -3.80
C LEU A 191 12.20 13.69 -3.08
N THR A 192 11.94 14.99 -2.97
CA THR A 192 10.76 15.53 -2.28
C THR A 192 9.47 15.21 -3.04
N ASP A 193 9.45 15.39 -4.35
CA ASP A 193 8.29 15.09 -5.19
C ASP A 193 8.02 13.59 -5.25
N PHE A 194 9.06 12.76 -5.23
CA PHE A 194 8.91 11.33 -5.11
C PHE A 194 8.31 10.92 -3.76
N ALA A 195 8.80 11.49 -2.65
CA ALA A 195 8.24 11.24 -1.32
C ALA A 195 6.75 11.63 -1.25
N ARG A 196 6.39 12.80 -1.79
CA ARG A 196 4.98 13.24 -1.89
C ARG A 196 4.16 12.29 -2.75
N THR A 197 4.69 11.90 -3.91
CA THR A 197 4.02 10.96 -4.82
C THR A 197 3.77 9.61 -4.15
N LEU A 198 4.72 9.10 -3.36
CA LEU A 198 4.53 7.88 -2.59
C LEU A 198 3.51 8.07 -1.48
N GLN A 199 3.51 9.20 -0.78
CA GLN A 199 2.53 9.51 0.25
C GLN A 199 1.11 9.59 -0.33
N ASP A 200 0.92 10.31 -1.44
CA ASP A 200 -0.36 10.42 -2.14
C ASP A 200 -0.83 9.04 -2.65
N ALA A 201 0.10 8.24 -3.17
CA ALA A 201 -0.20 6.90 -3.64
C ALA A 201 -0.45 5.91 -2.48
N ALA A 202 0.14 6.14 -1.30
CA ALA A 202 -0.10 5.34 -0.11
C ALA A 202 -1.33 5.79 0.67
N GLN A 203 -1.87 7.00 0.42
CA GLN A 203 -3.05 7.52 1.10
C GLN A 203 -4.24 6.55 1.08
N PRO A 204 -4.56 5.86 -0.03
CA PRO A 204 -5.59 4.84 -0.01
C PRO A 204 -5.29 3.71 0.99
N LEU A 205 -4.03 3.29 1.16
CA LEU A 205 -3.66 2.28 2.16
C LEU A 205 -3.77 2.83 3.60
N ILE A 206 -3.49 4.11 3.80
CA ILE A 206 -3.60 4.79 5.10
C ILE A 206 -5.07 4.96 5.49
N ASP A 207 -5.91 5.44 4.56
CA ASP A 207 -7.37 5.53 4.72
C ASP A 207 -7.99 4.15 4.93
N LEU A 208 -7.30 3.10 4.51
CA LEU A 208 -7.69 1.71 4.75
C LEU A 208 -7.27 1.22 6.14
N GLY A 209 -6.36 1.87 6.85
CA GLY A 209 -6.05 1.57 8.25
C GLY A 209 -7.26 1.72 9.18
N SER A 210 -8.30 2.45 8.76
CA SER A 210 -9.61 2.50 9.43
C SER A 210 -10.54 1.37 8.98
N LEU A 211 -10.01 0.15 8.82
CA LEU A 211 -10.83 -1.05 8.59
C LEU A 211 -11.85 -1.18 9.74
N PRO A 212 -13.11 -1.55 9.45
CA PRO A 212 -14.07 -1.89 10.51
C PRO A 212 -13.49 -3.02 11.36
N ALA A 213 -13.88 -3.08 12.64
CA ALA A 213 -13.32 -4.03 13.60
C ALA A 213 -13.35 -5.49 13.09
N GLU A 214 -14.41 -5.84 12.37
CA GLU A 214 -14.58 -7.15 11.71
C GLU A 214 -13.49 -7.48 10.68
N ALA A 215 -12.92 -6.47 10.01
CA ALA A 215 -11.86 -6.65 9.03
C ALA A 215 -10.46 -6.65 9.66
N GLN A 216 -10.32 -6.30 10.94
CA GLN A 216 -9.03 -6.35 11.67
C GLN A 216 -8.67 -7.77 12.14
N ALA A 217 -9.65 -8.66 12.24
CA ALA A 217 -9.43 -10.06 12.60
C ALA A 217 -8.57 -10.81 11.55
N ALA A 218 -8.76 -10.49 10.26
CA ALA A 218 -8.09 -11.21 9.18
C ALA A 218 -6.58 -10.91 9.08
N PRO A 219 -6.11 -9.65 9.13
CA PRO A 219 -4.69 -9.35 9.25
C PRO A 219 -4.06 -9.95 10.51
N SER A 220 -4.78 -9.95 11.64
CA SER A 220 -4.28 -10.49 12.91
C SER A 220 -4.07 -12.01 12.87
N ALA A 221 -4.85 -12.71 12.05
CA ALA A 221 -4.74 -14.15 11.83
C ALA A 221 -3.76 -14.53 10.71
N ALA A 222 -3.28 -13.57 9.91
CA ALA A 222 -2.34 -13.81 8.81
C ALA A 222 -0.89 -13.81 9.32
N PRO A 223 -0.16 -14.94 9.27
CA PRO A 223 1.21 -15.04 9.81
C PRO A 223 2.19 -14.04 9.19
N ALA A 224 2.08 -13.76 7.88
CA ALA A 224 2.94 -12.78 7.23
C ALA A 224 2.71 -11.35 7.74
N CYS A 225 1.47 -11.01 8.14
CA CYS A 225 1.17 -9.71 8.73
C CYS A 225 1.74 -9.58 10.15
N GLN A 226 1.73 -10.66 10.93
CA GLN A 226 2.36 -10.69 12.25
C GLN A 226 3.89 -10.49 12.15
N ALA A 227 4.54 -11.11 11.16
CA ALA A 227 5.97 -10.91 10.91
C ALA A 227 6.32 -9.46 10.52
N LEU A 228 5.38 -8.73 9.91
CA LEU A 228 5.56 -7.32 9.59
C LEU A 228 5.37 -6.41 10.80
N GLY A 229 4.45 -6.72 11.72
CA GLY A 229 4.18 -5.91 12.91
C GLY A 229 5.15 -6.11 14.07
N GLY A 230 5.92 -7.21 14.06
CA GLY A 230 6.96 -7.51 15.06
C GLY A 230 8.31 -6.84 14.83
#